data_AF-A0A423V2I5-F1
#
_entry.id   AF-A0A423V2I5-F1
#
_cell.length_a   1.000
_cell.length_b   1.000
_cell.length_c   1.000
_cell.angle_alpha   90.00
_cell.angle_beta   90.00
_cell.angle_gamma   90.00
#
_symmetry.space_group_name_H-M   'P 1'
#
loop_
_entity.id
_entity.type
_entity.pdbx_description
1 polymer ?
#
loop_
_entity_poly.entity_id
_entity_poly.type
_entity_poly.pdbx_seq_one_letter_code
_entity_poly.pdbx_strand_id
1 'polypeptide(L)'
;MTTHKPRRSDRPEAEIDRERAWSHMLEPPGGIRRKDPLGITEYDEKRLLEIARRYDQICRRAQGHVRPRATETDVLAALLVLGTLRDKLLDDELMLISLARTYGITWARIADALEMKSRQSAERRHLQLSRSTRADGTRPRTQNERVEHTRERRRRRAERHWALANASLIRTAALALTAIPDLQERANRSREGVLMSAPVSEDGVDQGAVDMTWPSALKECLAEHLRFQADPRAHLSADRLAPGDENWELHQRQADIVHRMLGLLRHAADPRHLDLSDHPELLELVAHLDQDSAIRTRR
;
A
#
# COMPACT_ATOMS: atom_id res chain seq x y z
N MET A 1 -16.35 -22.06 -31.08
CA MET A 1 -15.73 -20.82 -30.57
C MET A 1 -15.81 -20.86 -29.06
N THR A 2 -14.74 -21.30 -28.41
CA THR A 2 -14.63 -21.43 -26.96
C THR A 2 -14.19 -20.08 -26.37
N THR A 3 -15.09 -19.39 -25.70
CA THR A 3 -14.81 -18.14 -24.97
C THR A 3 -13.90 -18.44 -23.78
N HIS A 4 -12.62 -18.12 -23.93
CA HIS A 4 -11.63 -18.25 -22.86
C HIS A 4 -11.92 -17.19 -21.78
N LYS A 5 -12.48 -17.60 -20.65
CA LYS A 5 -12.77 -16.72 -19.51
C LYS A 5 -11.45 -16.43 -18.79
N PRO A 6 -10.95 -15.18 -18.75
CA PRO A 6 -9.64 -14.89 -18.16
C PRO A 6 -9.60 -15.26 -16.68
N ARG A 7 -8.53 -15.95 -16.26
CA ARG A 7 -8.27 -16.29 -14.85
C ARG A 7 -8.12 -14.99 -14.05
N ARG A 8 -8.58 -15.00 -12.79
CA ARG A 8 -8.56 -13.85 -11.87
C ARG A 8 -7.17 -13.19 -11.68
N SER A 9 -6.09 -13.88 -12.07
CA SER A 9 -4.69 -13.43 -11.99
C SER A 9 -4.25 -12.54 -13.17
N ASP A 10 -4.99 -12.53 -14.29
CA ASP A 10 -4.67 -11.71 -15.49
C ASP A 10 -5.49 -10.41 -15.56
N ARG A 11 -6.25 -10.10 -14.52
CA ARG A 11 -7.09 -8.91 -14.48
C ARG A 11 -6.27 -7.69 -14.06
N PRO A 12 -6.41 -6.53 -14.73
CA PRO A 12 -5.80 -5.28 -14.31
C PRO A 12 -6.09 -4.98 -12.84
N GLU A 13 -5.08 -4.52 -12.10
CA GLU A 13 -5.20 -4.23 -10.66
C GLU A 13 -6.31 -3.17 -10.37
N ALA A 14 -6.56 -2.27 -11.32
CA ALA A 14 -7.63 -1.28 -11.28
C ALA A 14 -9.05 -1.87 -11.27
N GLU A 15 -9.24 -3.16 -11.57
CA GLU A 15 -10.53 -3.85 -11.52
C GLU A 15 -10.84 -4.48 -10.16
N ILE A 16 -9.86 -4.50 -9.25
CA ILE A 16 -9.91 -5.29 -8.01
C ILE A 16 -9.59 -4.41 -6.79
N ASP A 17 -8.68 -3.46 -6.93
CA ASP A 17 -8.22 -2.59 -5.85
C ASP A 17 -8.82 -1.17 -5.97
N ARG A 18 -9.33 -0.65 -4.85
CA ARG A 18 -10.02 0.65 -4.78
C ARG A 18 -9.07 1.83 -5.02
N GLU A 19 -7.84 1.75 -4.51
CA GLU A 19 -6.82 2.80 -4.62
C GLU A 19 -6.24 2.83 -6.04
N ARG A 20 -6.09 1.66 -6.67
CA ARG A 20 -5.70 1.53 -8.09
C ARG A 20 -6.81 1.95 -9.03
N ALA A 21 -8.06 1.63 -8.74
CA ALA A 21 -9.21 2.11 -9.51
C ALA A 21 -9.31 3.66 -9.46
N TRP A 22 -9.08 4.23 -8.27
CA TRP A 22 -9.02 5.68 -8.07
C TRP A 22 -7.90 6.31 -8.91
N SER A 23 -6.71 5.70 -8.88
CA SER A 23 -5.55 6.15 -9.68
C SER A 23 -5.79 6.04 -11.19
N HIS A 24 -6.38 4.92 -11.67
CA HIS A 24 -6.73 4.70 -13.08
C HIS A 24 -7.72 5.74 -13.61
N MET A 25 -8.67 6.17 -12.77
CA MET A 25 -9.62 7.22 -13.10
C MET A 25 -8.98 8.62 -13.13
N LEU A 26 -7.83 8.83 -12.50
CA LEU A 26 -7.09 10.10 -12.57
C LEU A 26 -6.14 10.17 -13.78
N GLU A 27 -5.79 9.06 -14.43
CA GLU A 27 -4.87 9.06 -15.58
C GLU A 27 -5.58 9.37 -16.91
N PRO A 28 -5.33 10.49 -17.61
CA PRO A 28 -5.99 10.76 -18.89
C PRO A 28 -5.64 9.67 -19.93
N PRO A 29 -6.54 9.37 -20.90
CA PRO A 29 -6.24 8.40 -21.95
C PRO A 29 -5.02 8.90 -22.75
N GLY A 30 -3.85 8.29 -22.52
CA GLY A 30 -2.58 8.72 -23.11
C GLY A 30 -1.39 8.91 -22.16
N GLY A 31 -1.52 8.63 -20.86
CA GLY A 31 -0.36 8.31 -20.01
C GLY A 31 0.61 9.46 -19.64
N ILE A 32 0.27 10.73 -19.90
CA ILE A 32 1.13 11.85 -19.50
C ILE A 32 0.77 12.29 -18.08
N ARG A 33 1.60 11.92 -17.11
CA ARG A 33 1.55 12.45 -15.74
C ARG A 33 1.96 13.93 -15.74
N ARG A 34 1.06 14.84 -15.38
CA ARG A 34 1.49 16.08 -14.71
C ARG A 34 1.68 15.75 -13.24
N LYS A 35 2.95 15.56 -12.83
CA LYS A 35 3.29 15.51 -11.40
C LYS A 35 3.22 16.93 -10.87
N ASP A 36 2.30 17.20 -9.94
CA ASP A 36 2.42 18.38 -9.10
C ASP A 36 3.60 18.15 -8.12
N PRO A 37 4.56 19.08 -8.02
CA PRO A 37 5.81 18.83 -7.28
C PRO A 37 5.69 19.00 -5.76
N LEU A 38 4.53 19.41 -5.25
CA LEU A 38 4.34 19.77 -3.86
C LEU A 38 3.25 18.86 -3.28
N GLY A 39 3.66 17.79 -2.61
CA GLY A 39 2.78 16.88 -1.87
C GLY A 39 2.20 17.55 -0.62
N ILE A 40 1.58 18.70 -0.78
CA ILE A 40 0.88 19.43 0.27
C ILE A 40 -0.54 18.89 0.32
N THR A 41 -1.00 18.62 1.54
CA THR A 41 -2.36 18.30 1.96
C THR A 41 -3.34 19.43 1.67
N GLU A 42 -3.44 19.85 0.42
CA GLU A 42 -4.53 20.69 -0.08
C GLU A 42 -5.68 19.72 -0.36
N TYR A 43 -6.69 19.76 0.50
CA TYR A 43 -7.86 18.89 0.50
C TYR A 43 -8.40 18.72 -0.94
N ASP A 44 -8.14 17.53 -1.52
CA ASP A 44 -8.82 16.70 -2.55
C ASP A 44 -9.93 17.30 -3.47
N GLU A 45 -10.12 18.61 -3.61
CA GLU A 45 -11.21 19.23 -4.37
C GLU A 45 -11.01 19.11 -5.88
N LYS A 46 -9.79 19.39 -6.36
CA LYS A 46 -9.43 19.23 -7.78
C LYS A 46 -9.49 17.77 -8.22
N ARG A 47 -9.12 16.85 -7.31
CA ARG A 47 -9.16 15.40 -7.53
C ARG A 47 -10.60 14.85 -7.53
N LEU A 48 -11.44 15.26 -6.58
CA LEU A 48 -12.87 14.93 -6.58
C LEU A 48 -13.58 15.47 -7.82
N LEU A 49 -13.25 16.68 -8.25
CA LEU A 49 -13.81 17.30 -9.45
C LEU A 49 -13.42 16.53 -10.72
N GLU A 50 -12.16 16.11 -10.85
CA GLU A 50 -11.70 15.29 -11.96
C GLU A 50 -12.34 13.91 -11.98
N ILE A 51 -12.46 13.28 -10.81
CA ILE A 51 -13.13 11.98 -10.64
C ILE A 51 -14.61 12.08 -10.98
N ALA A 52 -15.30 13.11 -10.50
CA ALA A 52 -16.70 13.38 -10.80
C ALA A 52 -16.92 13.59 -12.30
N ARG A 53 -16.04 14.36 -12.96
CA ARG A 53 -16.10 14.57 -14.42
C ARG A 53 -15.91 13.27 -15.19
N ARG A 54 -14.98 12.40 -14.78
CA ARG A 54 -14.73 11.14 -15.49
C ARG A 54 -15.78 10.09 -15.21
N TYR A 55 -16.27 10.01 -13.98
CA TYR A 55 -17.44 9.22 -13.62
C TYR A 55 -18.66 9.67 -14.46
N ASP A 56 -18.95 10.97 -14.51
CA ASP A 56 -20.03 11.53 -15.33
C ASP A 56 -19.83 11.20 -16.82
N GLN A 57 -18.59 11.29 -17.32
CA GLN A 57 -18.27 10.92 -18.70
C GLN A 57 -18.53 9.42 -18.99
N ILE A 58 -18.25 8.52 -18.04
CA ILE A 58 -18.54 7.09 -18.16
C ILE A 58 -20.04 6.83 -18.07
N CYS A 59 -20.76 7.51 -17.17
CA CYS A 59 -22.22 7.43 -17.08
C CYS A 59 -22.91 7.92 -18.37
N ARG A 60 -22.47 9.04 -18.94
CA ARG A 60 -22.98 9.55 -20.24
C ARG A 60 -22.72 8.57 -21.39
N ARG A 61 -21.57 7.87 -21.38
CA ARG A 61 -21.27 6.79 -22.35
C ARG A 61 -22.18 5.58 -22.14
N ALA A 62 -22.43 5.17 -20.90
CA ALA A 62 -23.34 4.08 -20.56
C ALA A 62 -24.81 4.39 -20.94
N GLN A 63 -25.21 5.66 -20.86
CA GLN A 63 -26.52 6.16 -21.31
C GLN A 63 -26.64 6.29 -22.84
N GLY A 64 -25.57 6.04 -23.60
CA GLY A 64 -25.57 6.08 -25.07
C GLY A 64 -25.42 7.48 -25.68
N HIS A 65 -25.06 8.50 -24.89
CA HIS A 65 -24.92 9.88 -25.36
C HIS A 65 -23.62 10.16 -26.14
N VAL A 66 -22.67 9.21 -26.16
CA VAL A 66 -21.37 9.28 -26.87
C VAL A 66 -21.00 7.89 -27.39
N ARG A 67 -20.35 7.76 -28.57
CA ARG A 67 -19.94 6.46 -29.14
C ARG A 67 -19.12 5.61 -28.13
N PRO A 68 -19.37 4.29 -28.03
CA PRO A 68 -18.78 3.45 -26.99
C PRO A 68 -17.31 3.13 -27.33
N ARG A 69 -16.39 3.74 -26.60
CA ARG A 69 -14.96 3.36 -26.54
C ARG A 69 -14.49 3.11 -25.10
N ALA A 70 -15.42 2.85 -24.18
CA ALA A 70 -15.06 2.50 -22.79
C ALA A 70 -14.62 1.03 -22.75
N THR A 71 -13.48 0.77 -22.12
CA THR A 71 -12.98 -0.60 -21.92
C THR A 71 -13.71 -1.28 -20.75
N GLU A 72 -13.65 -2.62 -20.68
CA GLU A 72 -14.18 -3.39 -19.53
C GLU A 72 -13.60 -2.89 -18.21
N THR A 73 -12.29 -2.62 -18.21
CA THR A 73 -11.54 -2.06 -17.08
C THR A 73 -12.03 -0.69 -16.65
N ASP A 74 -12.39 0.20 -17.59
CA ASP A 74 -12.93 1.53 -17.26
C ASP A 74 -14.27 1.43 -16.52
N VAL A 75 -15.13 0.49 -16.95
CA VAL A 75 -16.45 0.29 -16.33
C VAL A 75 -16.31 -0.29 -14.92
N LEU A 76 -15.44 -1.29 -14.74
CA LEU A 76 -15.20 -1.90 -13.43
C LEU A 76 -14.51 -0.94 -12.46
N ALA A 77 -13.54 -0.16 -12.94
CA ALA A 77 -12.91 0.91 -12.15
C ALA A 77 -13.94 1.98 -11.74
N ALA A 78 -14.84 2.39 -12.63
CA ALA A 78 -15.90 3.34 -12.31
C ALA A 78 -16.86 2.81 -11.23
N LEU A 79 -17.18 1.51 -11.24
CA LEU A 79 -18.00 0.89 -10.19
C LEU A 79 -17.29 0.85 -8.83
N LEU A 80 -15.97 0.60 -8.81
CA LEU A 80 -15.19 0.66 -7.58
C LEU A 80 -15.13 2.09 -7.03
N VAL A 81 -14.88 3.07 -7.88
CA VAL A 81 -14.90 4.49 -7.52
C VAL A 81 -16.28 4.93 -7.02
N LEU A 82 -17.36 4.48 -7.64
CA LEU A 82 -18.72 4.74 -7.15
C LEU A 82 -18.95 4.18 -5.74
N GLY A 83 -18.38 3.01 -5.44
CA GLY A 83 -18.37 2.45 -4.09
C GLY A 83 -17.63 3.35 -3.10
N THR A 84 -16.42 3.81 -3.45
CA THR A 84 -15.63 4.72 -2.61
C THR A 84 -16.31 6.06 -2.40
N LEU A 85 -16.93 6.64 -3.44
CA LEU A 85 -17.67 7.89 -3.34
C LEU A 85 -18.92 7.74 -2.45
N ARG A 86 -19.64 6.63 -2.53
CA ARG A 86 -20.75 6.33 -1.60
C ARG A 86 -20.25 6.21 -0.18
N ASP A 87 -19.10 5.56 0.03
CA ASP A 87 -18.50 5.43 1.35
C ASP A 87 -18.19 6.82 1.94
N LYS A 88 -17.53 7.69 1.16
CA LYS A 88 -17.23 9.08 1.52
C LYS A 88 -18.49 9.90 1.82
N LEU A 89 -19.50 9.84 0.95
CA LEU A 89 -20.76 10.59 1.14
C LEU A 89 -21.47 10.20 2.43
N LEU A 90 -21.41 8.93 2.83
CA LEU A 90 -21.97 8.48 4.11
C LEU A 90 -21.18 9.03 5.32
N ASP A 91 -19.86 9.22 5.19
CA ASP A 91 -19.03 9.85 6.23
C ASP A 91 -19.29 11.35 6.32
N ASP A 92 -19.32 12.03 5.17
CA ASP A 92 -19.63 13.46 5.07
C ASP A 92 -21.02 13.74 5.64
N GLU A 93 -22.01 12.89 5.36
CA GLU A 93 -23.34 13.00 5.92
C GLU A 93 -23.36 12.85 7.45
N LEU A 94 -22.64 11.88 8.02
CA LEU A 94 -22.52 11.74 9.47
C LEU A 94 -21.87 12.99 10.08
N MET A 95 -20.82 13.51 9.45
CA MET A 95 -20.11 14.72 9.88
C MET A 95 -21.02 15.95 9.85
N LEU A 96 -21.75 16.16 8.76
CA LEU A 96 -22.68 17.29 8.59
C LEU A 96 -23.85 17.21 9.56
N ILE A 97 -24.42 16.02 9.79
CA ILE A 97 -25.46 15.83 10.81
C ILE A 97 -24.89 16.14 12.20
N SER A 98 -23.69 15.64 12.53
CA SER A 98 -23.05 15.91 13.83
C SER A 98 -22.81 17.41 14.02
N LEU A 99 -22.32 18.10 12.99
CA LEU A 99 -22.10 19.54 12.98
C LEU A 99 -23.42 20.32 13.13
N ALA A 100 -24.48 19.91 12.43
CA ALA A 100 -25.81 20.49 12.61
C ALA A 100 -26.29 20.36 14.06
N ARG A 101 -25.99 19.23 14.73
CA ARG A 101 -26.32 19.02 16.14
C ARG A 101 -25.47 19.89 17.07
N THR A 102 -24.20 20.14 16.78
CA THR A 102 -23.38 21.09 17.56
C THR A 102 -23.88 22.52 17.45
N TYR A 103 -24.46 22.91 16.31
CA TYR A 103 -25.15 24.19 16.15
C TYR A 103 -26.58 24.22 16.73
N GLY A 104 -27.01 23.16 17.40
CA GLY A 104 -28.33 23.09 18.04
C GLY A 104 -29.50 22.90 17.06
N ILE A 105 -29.25 22.55 15.80
CA ILE A 105 -30.31 22.32 14.81
C ILE A 105 -31.15 21.11 15.24
N THR A 106 -32.47 21.27 15.27
CA THR A 106 -33.39 20.23 15.72
C THR A 106 -33.44 19.08 14.70
N TRP A 107 -33.70 17.87 15.19
CA TRP A 107 -33.88 16.71 14.31
C TRP A 107 -35.01 16.83 13.30
N ALA A 108 -36.02 17.67 13.58
CA ALA A 108 -37.07 17.97 12.61
C ALA A 108 -36.51 18.73 11.40
N ARG A 109 -35.73 19.80 11.66
CA ARG A 109 -35.07 20.57 10.59
C ARG A 109 -34.02 19.75 9.82
N ILE A 110 -33.33 18.84 10.51
CA ILE A 110 -32.40 17.89 9.85
C ILE A 110 -33.18 16.90 8.99
N ALA A 111 -34.32 16.38 9.47
CA ALA A 111 -35.17 15.50 8.68
C ALA A 111 -35.68 16.19 7.41
N ASP A 112 -36.11 17.45 7.50
CA ASP A 112 -36.53 18.23 6.34
C ASP A 112 -35.38 18.39 5.33
N ALA A 113 -34.16 18.69 5.79
CA ALA A 113 -32.98 18.84 4.94
C ALA A 113 -32.50 17.53 4.30
N LEU A 114 -32.77 16.38 4.95
CA LEU A 114 -32.50 15.04 4.43
C LEU A 114 -33.69 14.44 3.66
N GLU A 115 -34.76 15.21 3.44
CA GLU A 115 -36.00 14.79 2.79
C GLU A 115 -36.67 13.57 3.47
N MET A 116 -36.50 13.45 4.79
CA MET A 116 -37.04 12.37 5.60
C MET A 116 -38.38 12.77 6.22
N LYS A 117 -39.34 11.83 6.24
CA LYS A 117 -40.71 12.08 6.71
C LYS A 117 -40.84 12.47 8.19
N SER A 118 -39.84 12.21 9.02
CA SER A 118 -39.93 12.46 10.46
C SER A 118 -38.57 12.67 11.13
N ARG A 119 -38.59 13.37 12.27
CA ARG A 119 -37.47 13.49 13.20
C ARG A 119 -36.87 12.12 13.57
N GLN A 120 -37.71 11.14 13.86
CA GLN A 120 -37.25 9.81 14.29
C GLN A 120 -36.47 9.10 13.18
N SER A 121 -36.84 9.34 11.93
CA SER A 121 -36.15 8.80 10.76
C SER A 121 -34.72 9.36 10.65
N ALA A 122 -34.55 10.68 10.85
CA ALA A 122 -33.24 11.32 10.86
C ALA A 122 -32.36 10.86 12.04
N GLU A 123 -32.93 10.75 13.24
CA GLU A 123 -32.22 10.26 14.42
C GLU A 123 -31.76 8.80 14.24
N ARG A 124 -32.62 7.94 13.70
CA ARG A 124 -32.27 6.55 13.38
C ARG A 124 -31.14 6.47 12.36
N ARG A 125 -31.16 7.31 11.33
CA ARG A 125 -30.11 7.37 10.29
C ARG A 125 -28.77 7.77 10.90
N HIS A 126 -28.75 8.82 11.72
CA HIS A 126 -27.55 9.21 12.47
C HIS A 126 -26.99 8.06 13.33
N LEU A 127 -27.86 7.36 14.07
CA LEU A 127 -27.46 6.21 14.89
C LEU A 127 -27.01 4.98 14.08
N GLN A 128 -27.46 4.85 12.84
CA GLN A 128 -27.01 3.77 11.95
C GLN A 128 -25.62 4.09 11.41
N LEU A 129 -25.42 5.32 10.92
CA LEU A 129 -24.14 5.81 10.44
C LEU A 129 -23.06 5.78 11.54
N SER A 130 -23.40 6.19 12.76
CA SER A 130 -22.46 6.17 13.89
C SER A 130 -22.10 4.76 14.35
N ARG A 131 -23.00 3.78 14.21
CA ARG A 131 -22.72 2.36 14.54
C ARG A 131 -21.92 1.63 13.47
N SER A 132 -22.02 2.06 12.21
CA SER A 132 -21.19 1.52 11.13
C SER A 132 -19.74 2.00 11.17
N THR A 133 -19.43 2.99 12.00
CA THR A 133 -18.09 3.55 12.19
C THR A 133 -17.59 3.14 13.59
N ARG A 134 -16.42 2.50 13.71
CA ARG A 134 -15.87 2.16 15.04
C ARG A 134 -15.51 3.44 15.79
N ALA A 135 -15.35 3.34 17.12
CA ALA A 135 -14.91 4.44 17.99
C ALA A 135 -13.58 5.08 17.55
N ASP A 136 -12.73 4.34 16.83
CA ASP A 136 -11.47 4.79 16.23
C ASP A 136 -11.64 5.33 14.79
N GLY A 137 -12.84 5.84 14.44
CA GLY A 137 -13.17 6.38 13.11
C GLY A 137 -13.16 5.36 11.96
N THR A 138 -12.79 4.11 12.20
CA THR A 138 -12.54 3.11 11.16
C THR A 138 -13.76 2.22 10.94
N ARG A 139 -14.25 2.10 9.70
CA ARG A 139 -15.36 1.19 9.37
C ARG A 139 -14.95 -0.30 9.45
N PRO A 140 -15.88 -1.23 9.73
CA PRO A 140 -15.65 -2.65 9.52
C PRO A 140 -15.18 -2.89 8.08
N ARG A 141 -14.09 -3.65 7.91
CA ARG A 141 -13.55 -3.95 6.58
C ARG A 141 -14.64 -4.52 5.67
N THR A 142 -14.79 -3.95 4.49
CA THR A 142 -15.71 -4.47 3.47
C THR A 142 -15.33 -5.90 3.08
N GLN A 143 -16.24 -6.65 2.48
CA GLN A 143 -15.95 -8.03 2.04
C GLN A 143 -14.75 -8.08 1.08
N ASN A 144 -14.58 -7.08 0.21
CA ASN A 144 -13.43 -6.97 -0.67
C ASN A 144 -12.14 -6.68 0.10
N GLU A 145 -12.14 -5.75 1.06
CA GLU A 145 -10.96 -5.49 1.91
C GLU A 145 -10.56 -6.71 2.75
N ARG A 146 -11.52 -7.54 3.17
CA ARG A 146 -11.25 -8.83 3.84
C ARG A 146 -10.57 -9.84 2.90
N VAL A 147 -11.02 -9.89 1.65
CA VAL A 147 -10.42 -10.72 0.60
C VAL A 147 -9.01 -10.25 0.27
N GLU A 148 -8.81 -8.94 0.08
CA GLU A 148 -7.48 -8.37 -0.20
C GLU A 148 -6.53 -8.56 0.97
N HIS A 149 -6.96 -8.36 2.20
CA HIS A 149 -6.14 -8.65 3.37
C HIS A 149 -5.76 -10.14 3.47
N THR A 150 -6.64 -11.04 3.04
CA THR A 150 -6.35 -12.48 3.01
C THR A 150 -5.40 -12.83 1.87
N ARG A 151 -5.52 -12.18 0.70
CA ARG A 151 -4.59 -12.29 -0.42
C ARG A 151 -3.20 -11.78 -0.03
N GLU A 152 -3.13 -10.62 0.61
CA GLU A 152 -1.89 -10.05 1.12
C GLU A 152 -1.20 -10.98 2.12
N ARG A 153 -1.96 -11.58 3.04
CA ARG A 153 -1.41 -12.58 3.97
C ARG A 153 -0.87 -13.82 3.24
N ARG A 154 -1.53 -14.27 2.18
CA ARG A 154 -1.03 -15.39 1.36
C ARG A 154 0.23 -14.99 0.60
N ARG A 155 0.25 -13.80 -0.01
CA ARG A 155 1.41 -13.23 -0.70
C ARG A 155 2.62 -13.16 0.22
N ARG A 156 2.47 -12.59 1.41
CA ARG A 156 3.54 -12.51 2.42
C ARG A 156 4.04 -13.88 2.87
N ARG A 157 3.15 -14.86 3.03
CA ARG A 157 3.56 -16.25 3.36
C ARG A 157 4.35 -16.90 2.23
N ALA A 158 3.88 -16.74 0.99
CA ALA A 158 4.59 -17.25 -0.19
C ALA A 158 5.96 -16.59 -0.33
N GLU A 159 6.05 -15.29 -0.07
CA GLU A 159 7.30 -14.54 -0.10
C GLU A 159 8.30 -15.00 0.98
N ARG A 160 7.84 -15.22 2.22
CA ARG A 160 8.69 -15.80 3.28
C ARG A 160 9.20 -17.19 2.92
N HIS A 161 8.33 -18.04 2.36
CA HIS A 161 8.72 -19.38 1.95
C HIS A 161 9.75 -19.36 0.83
N TRP A 162 9.55 -18.49 -0.17
CA TRP A 162 10.52 -18.27 -1.24
C TRP A 162 11.84 -17.71 -0.71
N ALA A 163 11.78 -16.73 0.19
CA ALA A 163 12.97 -16.14 0.80
C ALA A 163 13.79 -17.21 1.53
N LEU A 164 13.13 -18.06 2.31
CA LEU A 164 13.80 -19.17 2.98
C LEU A 164 14.42 -20.17 2.00
N ALA A 165 13.72 -20.53 0.92
CA ALA A 165 14.25 -21.42 -0.12
C ALA A 165 15.47 -20.82 -0.85
N ASN A 166 15.58 -19.50 -0.91
CA ASN A 166 16.67 -18.76 -1.57
C ASN A 166 17.63 -18.08 -0.57
N ALA A 167 17.65 -18.54 0.69
CA ALA A 167 18.37 -17.88 1.77
C ALA A 167 19.88 -17.70 1.50
N SER A 168 20.51 -18.68 0.84
CA SER A 168 21.93 -18.59 0.47
C SER A 168 22.19 -17.45 -0.51
N LEU A 169 21.34 -17.31 -1.53
CA LEU A 169 21.47 -16.28 -2.57
C LEU A 169 21.20 -14.89 -1.99
N ILE A 170 20.18 -14.76 -1.15
CA ILE A 170 19.87 -13.52 -0.41
C ILE A 170 21.04 -13.11 0.50
N ARG A 171 21.63 -14.07 1.22
CA ARG A 171 22.81 -13.82 2.07
C ARG A 171 24.01 -13.35 1.25
N THR A 172 24.28 -13.99 0.11
CA THR A 172 25.39 -13.61 -0.77
C THR A 172 25.22 -12.18 -1.29
N ALA A 173 24.01 -11.82 -1.73
CA ALA A 173 23.70 -10.46 -2.15
C ALA A 173 23.87 -9.44 -1.00
N ALA A 174 23.41 -9.77 0.21
CA ALA A 174 23.59 -8.91 1.37
C ALA A 174 25.06 -8.73 1.78
N LEU A 175 25.87 -9.79 1.73
CA LEU A 175 27.31 -9.71 1.98
C LEU A 175 28.02 -8.83 0.95
N ALA A 176 27.72 -9.03 -0.34
CA ALA A 176 28.29 -8.22 -1.40
C ALA A 176 27.91 -6.74 -1.28
N LEU A 177 26.63 -6.45 -0.96
CA LEU A 177 26.14 -5.09 -0.80
C LEU A 177 26.74 -4.39 0.44
N THR A 178 26.84 -5.10 1.57
CA THR A 178 27.42 -4.54 2.80
C THR A 178 28.94 -4.38 2.75
N ALA A 179 29.61 -5.05 1.81
CA ALA A 179 31.04 -4.89 1.54
C ALA A 179 31.37 -3.63 0.71
N ILE A 180 30.38 -2.97 0.12
CA ILE A 180 30.60 -1.71 -0.60
C ILE A 180 31.05 -0.62 0.39
N PRO A 181 32.20 0.03 0.16
CA PRO A 181 32.62 1.16 0.97
C PRO A 181 31.65 2.31 0.79
N ASP A 182 31.40 3.03 1.88
CA ASP A 182 30.54 4.21 1.90
C ASP A 182 29.08 3.94 1.46
N LEU A 183 28.57 2.72 1.72
CA LEU A 183 27.19 2.35 1.37
C LEU A 183 26.15 3.30 1.97
N GLN A 184 26.39 3.79 3.20
CA GLN A 184 25.49 4.71 3.90
C GLN A 184 25.47 6.06 3.19
N GLU A 185 26.64 6.60 2.87
CA GLU A 185 26.83 7.86 2.16
C GLU A 185 26.27 7.80 0.74
N ARG A 186 26.40 6.64 0.06
CA ARG A 186 25.77 6.41 -1.25
C ARG A 186 24.24 6.39 -1.16
N ALA A 187 23.67 5.75 -0.13
CA ALA A 187 22.23 5.74 0.10
C ALA A 187 21.69 7.14 0.44
N ASN A 188 22.42 7.92 1.25
CA ASN A 188 22.05 9.28 1.62
C ASN A 188 22.09 10.24 0.41
N ARG A 189 23.07 10.08 -0.49
CA ARG A 189 23.18 10.85 -1.74
C ARG A 189 22.21 10.40 -2.83
N SER A 190 21.47 9.31 -2.62
CA SER A 190 20.47 8.85 -3.57
C SER A 190 19.34 9.86 -3.72
N ARG A 191 18.55 9.73 -4.78
CA ARG A 191 17.40 10.63 -5.02
C ARG A 191 16.44 10.63 -3.83
N GLU A 192 16.13 9.45 -3.29
CA GLU A 192 15.25 9.32 -2.12
C GLU A 192 15.92 9.85 -0.84
N GLY A 193 17.22 9.62 -0.66
CA GLY A 193 17.97 10.18 0.48
C GLY A 193 17.95 11.71 0.50
N VAL A 194 18.12 12.35 -0.66
CA VAL A 194 18.01 13.81 -0.81
C VAL A 194 16.58 14.30 -0.55
N LEU A 195 15.55 13.56 -0.98
CA LEU A 195 14.16 13.92 -0.71
C LEU A 195 13.81 13.81 0.78
N MET A 196 14.33 12.80 1.48
CA MET A 196 14.05 12.56 2.90
C MET A 196 14.86 13.47 3.84
N SER A 197 16.03 13.94 3.39
CA SER A 197 16.86 14.91 4.11
C SER A 197 16.55 16.37 3.76
N ALA A 198 15.69 16.62 2.76
CA ALA A 198 15.26 17.97 2.42
C ALA A 198 14.53 18.57 3.62
N PRO A 199 14.96 19.74 4.14
CA PRO A 199 14.29 20.38 5.26
C PRO A 199 12.86 20.73 4.87
N VAL A 200 11.90 20.12 5.57
CA VAL A 200 10.53 20.62 5.61
C VAL A 200 10.52 21.75 6.64
N SER A 201 10.89 22.96 6.22
CA SER A 201 10.88 24.11 7.11
C SER A 201 10.22 25.33 6.48
N GLU A 202 9.08 25.74 7.05
CA GLU A 202 8.75 27.17 7.17
C GLU A 202 9.59 27.84 8.28
N ASP A 203 10.18 27.07 9.21
CA ASP A 203 11.05 27.57 10.29
C ASP A 203 12.46 26.97 10.16
N GLY A 204 13.43 27.79 9.75
CA GLY A 204 14.81 27.41 9.38
C GLY A 204 15.68 26.85 10.51
N VAL A 205 15.30 25.71 11.08
CA VAL A 205 16.17 24.88 11.93
C VAL A 205 16.84 23.85 11.03
N ASP A 206 18.16 23.93 10.92
CA ASP A 206 18.99 22.94 10.23
C ASP A 206 18.91 21.59 10.96
N GLN A 207 17.93 20.78 10.59
CA GLN A 207 17.84 19.38 11.01
C GLN A 207 18.88 18.64 10.16
N GLY A 208 20.09 18.49 10.70
CA GLY A 208 21.22 17.88 10.00
C GLY A 208 20.85 16.58 9.25
N ALA A 209 21.64 16.26 8.22
CA ALA A 209 21.35 15.19 7.26
C ALA A 209 20.77 13.92 7.91
N VAL A 210 19.51 13.60 7.58
CA VAL A 210 18.86 12.38 8.03
C VAL A 210 19.42 11.20 7.23
N ASP A 211 20.10 10.31 7.93
CA ASP A 211 20.61 9.07 7.33
C ASP A 211 19.45 8.15 6.91
N MET A 212 19.57 7.56 5.72
CA MET A 212 18.69 6.49 5.30
C MET A 212 18.83 5.31 6.27
N THR A 213 17.71 4.76 6.73
CA THR A 213 17.69 3.72 7.77
C THR A 213 17.96 2.30 7.24
N TRP A 214 17.80 2.09 5.93
CA TRP A 214 17.89 0.75 5.35
C TRP A 214 19.32 0.17 5.30
N PRO A 215 20.43 0.92 5.06
CA PRO A 215 21.76 0.33 5.01
C PRO A 215 22.24 -0.15 6.39
N SER A 216 21.98 0.61 7.45
CA SER A 216 22.24 0.20 8.83
C SER A 216 21.37 -0.99 9.23
N ALA A 217 20.07 -0.95 8.93
CA ALA A 217 19.16 -2.08 9.15
C ALA A 217 19.59 -3.35 8.40
N LEU A 218 20.17 -3.23 7.19
CA LEU A 218 20.70 -4.36 6.44
C LEU A 218 21.92 -4.98 7.12
N LYS A 219 22.86 -4.16 7.59
CA LYS A 219 24.04 -4.62 8.34
C LYS A 219 23.62 -5.35 9.62
N GLU A 220 22.66 -4.79 10.36
CA GLU A 220 22.10 -5.42 11.56
C GLU A 220 21.39 -6.73 11.26
N CYS A 221 20.56 -6.76 10.21
CA CYS A 221 19.83 -7.96 9.81
C CYS A 221 20.78 -9.07 9.32
N LEU A 222 21.85 -8.72 8.61
CA LEU A 222 22.89 -9.66 8.21
C LEU A 222 23.66 -10.19 9.43
N ALA A 223 24.01 -9.33 10.39
CA ALA A 223 24.64 -9.76 11.64
C ALA A 223 23.72 -10.69 12.46
N GLU A 224 22.41 -10.40 12.53
CA GLU A 224 21.40 -11.27 13.14
C GLU A 224 21.38 -12.63 12.44
N HIS A 225 21.40 -12.66 11.11
CA HIS A 225 21.43 -13.89 10.33
C HIS A 225 22.69 -14.73 10.57
N LEU A 226 23.87 -14.10 10.62
CA LEU A 226 25.13 -14.79 10.87
C LEU A 226 25.21 -15.35 12.29
N ARG A 227 24.71 -14.63 13.30
CA ARG A 227 24.58 -15.14 14.67
C ARG A 227 23.62 -16.33 14.74
N PHE A 228 22.48 -16.23 14.05
CA PHE A 228 21.52 -17.32 13.96
C PHE A 228 22.11 -18.57 13.29
N GLN A 229 22.98 -18.41 12.27
CA GLN A 229 23.68 -19.56 11.68
C GLN A 229 24.74 -20.17 12.60
N ALA A 230 25.42 -19.34 13.41
CA ALA A 230 26.47 -19.81 14.32
C ALA A 230 25.89 -20.57 15.53
N ASP A 231 24.81 -20.07 16.11
CA ASP A 231 24.09 -20.74 17.20
C ASP A 231 22.57 -20.54 17.08
N PRO A 232 21.87 -21.43 16.35
CA PRO A 232 20.42 -21.34 16.21
C PRO A 232 19.68 -21.46 17.55
N ARG A 233 20.19 -22.28 18.47
CA ARG A 233 19.50 -22.60 19.74
C ARG A 233 19.50 -21.42 20.72
N ALA A 234 20.49 -20.53 20.64
CA ALA A 234 20.50 -19.28 21.40
C ALA A 234 19.29 -18.35 21.08
N HIS A 235 18.60 -18.58 19.95
CA HIS A 235 17.44 -17.79 19.53
C HIS A 235 16.08 -18.42 19.91
N LEU A 236 16.07 -19.54 20.63
CA LEU A 236 14.85 -20.17 21.15
C LEU A 236 14.32 -19.40 22.36
N SER A 237 13.00 -19.22 22.43
CA SER A 237 12.35 -18.56 23.56
C SER A 237 12.28 -19.52 24.77
N ALA A 238 13.02 -19.25 25.85
CA ALA A 238 13.06 -20.11 27.04
C ALA A 238 11.68 -20.34 27.70
N ASP A 239 10.73 -19.42 27.50
CA ASP A 239 9.43 -19.38 28.18
C ASP A 239 8.28 -20.09 27.44
N ARG A 240 8.50 -20.60 26.21
CA ARG A 240 7.37 -20.91 25.30
C ARG A 240 7.39 -22.25 24.57
N LEU A 241 8.29 -23.17 24.91
CA LEU A 241 8.48 -24.40 24.14
C LEU A 241 7.74 -25.59 24.77
N ALA A 242 6.66 -26.02 24.12
CA ALA A 242 6.20 -27.40 24.25
C ALA A 242 7.20 -28.33 23.54
N PRO A 243 7.46 -29.55 24.04
CA PRO A 243 8.39 -30.49 23.41
C PRO A 243 7.99 -30.76 21.95
N GLY A 244 8.85 -30.43 20.99
CA GLY A 244 8.63 -30.64 19.54
C GLY A 244 8.46 -29.36 18.70
N ASP A 245 8.21 -28.21 19.31
CA ASP A 245 8.01 -26.93 18.59
C ASP A 245 9.33 -26.20 18.23
N GLU A 246 10.47 -26.65 18.77
CA GLU A 246 11.79 -26.02 18.60
C GLU A 246 12.19 -25.86 17.13
N ASN A 247 12.07 -26.92 16.34
CA ASN A 247 12.44 -26.90 14.92
C ASN A 247 11.51 -25.98 14.12
N TRP A 248 10.24 -25.90 14.49
CA TRP A 248 9.28 -25.00 13.86
C TRP A 248 9.61 -23.53 14.19
N GLU A 249 9.92 -23.22 15.45
CA GLU A 249 10.29 -21.87 15.89
C GLU A 249 11.59 -21.41 15.22
N LEU A 250 12.62 -22.27 15.15
CA LEU A 250 13.86 -22.01 14.43
C LEU A 250 13.60 -21.75 12.93
N HIS A 251 12.76 -22.57 12.31
CA HIS A 251 12.40 -22.43 10.90
C HIS A 251 11.66 -21.11 10.63
N GLN A 252 10.70 -20.73 11.49
CA GLN A 252 10.01 -19.44 11.40
C GLN A 252 10.97 -18.27 11.60
N ARG A 253 11.86 -18.36 12.59
CA ARG A 253 12.85 -17.31 12.88
C ARG A 253 13.78 -17.09 11.69
N GLN A 254 14.28 -18.17 11.10
CA GLN A 254 15.10 -18.08 9.89
C GLN A 254 14.33 -17.44 8.73
N ALA A 255 13.08 -17.87 8.50
CA ALA A 255 12.23 -17.33 7.44
C ALA A 255 11.99 -15.82 7.63
N ASP A 256 11.74 -15.36 8.84
CA ASP A 256 11.50 -13.95 9.14
C ASP A 256 12.77 -13.09 8.99
N ILE A 257 13.94 -13.59 9.41
CA ILE A 257 15.23 -12.89 9.22
C ILE A 257 15.52 -12.74 7.72
N VAL A 258 15.41 -13.83 6.96
CA VAL A 258 15.74 -13.83 5.52
C VAL A 258 14.72 -13.02 4.72
N HIS A 259 13.43 -13.07 5.07
CA HIS A 259 12.40 -12.23 4.44
C HIS A 259 12.63 -10.74 4.70
N ARG A 260 13.05 -10.36 5.93
CA ARG A 260 13.43 -8.97 6.24
C ARG A 260 14.63 -8.53 5.42
N MET A 261 15.65 -9.39 5.32
CA MET A 261 16.84 -9.13 4.51
C MET A 261 16.49 -8.95 3.02
N LEU A 262 15.61 -9.78 2.48
CA LEU A 262 15.09 -9.63 1.12
C LEU A 262 14.42 -8.27 0.93
N GLY A 263 13.56 -7.85 1.87
CA GLY A 263 12.91 -6.54 1.81
C GLY A 263 13.91 -5.37 1.79
N LEU A 264 14.98 -5.47 2.59
CA LEU A 264 16.04 -4.46 2.63
C LEU A 264 16.86 -4.43 1.33
N LEU A 265 17.12 -5.59 0.73
CA LEU A 265 17.79 -5.67 -0.59
C LEU A 265 16.97 -5.04 -1.72
N ARG A 266 15.62 -5.05 -1.64
CA ARG A 266 14.79 -4.41 -2.68
C ARG A 266 15.06 -2.91 -2.81
N HIS A 267 15.50 -2.23 -1.75
CA HIS A 267 15.93 -0.83 -1.87
C HIS A 267 17.14 -0.69 -2.77
N ALA A 268 18.09 -1.63 -2.75
CA ALA A 268 19.25 -1.61 -3.64
C ALA A 268 18.91 -2.01 -5.10
N ALA A 269 17.74 -2.62 -5.35
CA ALA A 269 17.26 -2.92 -6.70
C ALA A 269 16.77 -1.67 -7.45
N ASP A 270 16.34 -0.63 -6.72
CA ASP A 270 15.78 0.59 -7.28
C ASP A 270 16.87 1.66 -7.43
N PRO A 271 17.19 2.12 -8.66
CA PRO A 271 18.18 3.17 -8.90
C PRO A 271 17.90 4.49 -8.18
N ARG A 272 16.66 4.70 -7.69
CA ARG A 272 16.31 5.89 -6.90
C ARG A 272 16.87 5.88 -5.48
N HIS A 273 17.10 4.69 -4.94
CA HIS A 273 17.52 4.49 -3.55
C HIS A 273 19.02 4.18 -3.43
N LEU A 274 19.65 3.67 -4.50
CA LEU A 274 21.09 3.44 -4.54
C LEU A 274 21.60 3.40 -6.00
N ASP A 275 22.70 4.12 -6.26
CA ASP A 275 23.43 4.00 -7.52
C ASP A 275 24.49 2.88 -7.43
N LEU A 276 24.25 1.81 -8.18
CA LEU A 276 25.12 0.64 -8.30
C LEU A 276 25.75 0.52 -9.70
N SER A 277 25.84 1.61 -10.47
CA SER A 277 26.43 1.60 -11.81
C SER A 277 27.88 1.07 -11.83
N ASP A 278 28.62 1.26 -10.73
CA ASP A 278 29.99 0.76 -10.55
C ASP A 278 30.05 -0.76 -10.27
N HIS A 279 28.92 -1.41 -9.96
CA HIS A 279 28.80 -2.81 -9.56
C HIS A 279 27.70 -3.53 -10.36
N PRO A 280 27.86 -3.73 -11.67
CA PRO A 280 26.81 -4.26 -12.54
C PRO A 280 26.37 -5.68 -12.17
N GLU A 281 27.30 -6.55 -11.76
CA GLU A 281 26.99 -7.92 -11.34
C GLU A 281 26.10 -7.96 -10.09
N LEU A 282 26.32 -7.03 -9.15
CA LEU A 282 25.52 -6.93 -7.93
C LEU A 282 24.12 -6.37 -8.23
N LEU A 283 24.04 -5.38 -9.13
CA LEU A 283 22.78 -4.84 -9.59
C LEU A 283 21.92 -5.94 -10.26
N GLU A 284 22.53 -6.75 -11.14
CA GLU A 284 21.86 -7.90 -11.76
C GLU A 284 21.38 -8.92 -10.73
N LEU A 285 22.22 -9.26 -9.75
CA LEU A 285 21.87 -10.20 -8.69
C LEU A 285 20.67 -9.73 -7.85
N VAL A 286 20.67 -8.46 -7.45
CA VAL A 286 19.59 -7.87 -6.65
C VAL A 286 18.31 -7.70 -7.48
N ALA A 287 18.43 -7.30 -8.75
CA ALA A 287 17.29 -7.23 -9.67
C ALA A 287 16.67 -8.60 -9.94
N HIS A 288 17.50 -9.65 -10.08
CA HIS A 288 17.02 -11.02 -10.24
C HIS A 288 16.23 -11.50 -9.01
N LEU A 289 16.75 -11.22 -7.80
CA LEU A 289 16.06 -11.51 -6.54
C LEU A 289 14.69 -10.80 -6.44
N ASP A 290 14.62 -9.54 -6.83
CA ASP A 290 13.38 -8.74 -6.79
C ASP A 290 12.33 -9.26 -7.78
N GLN A 291 12.76 -9.58 -9.01
CA GLN A 291 11.87 -10.07 -10.07
C GLN A 291 11.37 -11.49 -9.83
N ASP A 292 12.24 -12.46 -9.47
CA ASP A 292 11.82 -13.85 -9.27
C ASP A 292 10.90 -13.99 -8.05
N SER A 293 11.16 -13.21 -6.98
CA SER A 293 10.25 -13.14 -5.83
C SER A 293 8.89 -12.53 -6.20
N ALA A 294 8.84 -11.49 -7.04
CA ALA A 294 7.60 -10.88 -7.49
C ALA A 294 6.79 -11.79 -8.42
N ILE A 295 7.44 -12.56 -9.29
CA ILE A 295 6.78 -13.48 -10.23
C ILE A 295 6.15 -14.66 -9.48
N ARG A 296 6.89 -15.25 -8.52
CA ARG A 296 6.42 -16.43 -7.79
C ARG A 296 5.40 -16.14 -6.70
N THR A 297 5.35 -14.89 -6.20
CA THR A 297 4.31 -14.45 -5.26
C THR A 297 2.98 -14.09 -5.94
N ARG A 298 2.97 -13.93 -7.27
CA ARG A 298 1.77 -13.68 -8.09
C ARG A 298 1.10 -14.95 -8.63
N ARG A 299 1.81 -16.07 -8.69
CA ARG A 299 1.30 -17.40 -9.11
C ARG A 299 0.65 -18.13 -7.94
#